data_AF-A0A5E6N8V3-F1
#
_entry.id   AF-A0A5E6N8V3-F1
#
_cell.length_a   1.000
_cell.length_b   1.000
_cell.length_c   1.000
_cell.angle_alpha   90.00
_cell.angle_beta   90.00
_cell.angle_gamma   90.00
#
_symmetry.space_group_name_H-M   'P 1'
#
loop_
_entity.id
_entity.type
_entity.pdbx_description
1 polymer ?
#
loop_
_entity_poly.entity_id
_entity_poly.type
_entity_poly.pdbx_seq_one_letter_code
_entity_poly.pdbx_strand_id
1 'polypeptide(L)'
;MKELYDKKKKDNNESHSLHIIVDEAHNILSSNSDRESKEWKDYRLETFEEIIKEGRKFNVFMTIASQRPSDISATIISQLHNYFLHRLINNNDLLAVEKTISYLDKVSADSIPNLATGTCILAGLMAKIPVVIKVNEIKR
;
A
#
# COMPACT_ATOMS: atom_id res chain seq x y z
N MET A 1 -13.10 -2.54 -11.53
CA MET A 1 -11.95 -3.16 -10.81
C MET A 1 -12.26 -4.61 -10.45
N LYS A 2 -13.27 -4.90 -9.63
CA LYS A 2 -13.63 -6.29 -9.27
C LYS A 2 -13.84 -7.20 -10.48
N GLU A 3 -14.55 -6.72 -11.50
CA GLU A 3 -14.74 -7.46 -12.75
C GLU A 3 -13.41 -7.84 -13.45
N LEU A 4 -12.40 -6.95 -13.43
CA LEU A 4 -11.07 -7.25 -13.99
C LEU A 4 -10.34 -8.31 -13.15
N TYR A 5 -10.47 -8.23 -11.83
CA TYR A 5 -9.95 -9.26 -10.91
C TYR A 5 -10.63 -10.62 -11.15
N ASP A 6 -11.95 -10.66 -11.24
CA ASP A 6 -12.72 -11.88 -11.49
C ASP A 6 -12.41 -12.49 -12.85
N LYS A 7 -12.21 -11.63 -13.88
CA LYS A 7 -11.76 -12.07 -15.20
C LYS A 7 -10.37 -12.69 -15.12
N LYS A 8 -9.43 -12.07 -14.39
CA LYS A 8 -8.08 -12.61 -14.21
C LYS A 8 -8.07 -13.92 -13.41
N LYS A 9 -8.95 -14.06 -12.42
CA LYS A 9 -9.14 -15.28 -11.62
C LYS A 9 -9.63 -16.47 -12.45
N LYS A 10 -10.40 -16.21 -13.52
CA LYS A 10 -10.87 -17.23 -14.49
C LYS A 10 -9.86 -17.51 -15.60
N ASP A 11 -8.91 -16.60 -15.81
CA ASP A 11 -7.87 -16.72 -16.81
C ASP A 11 -6.71 -17.55 -16.24
N ASN A 12 -6.66 -18.83 -16.58
CA ASN A 12 -5.58 -19.75 -16.22
C ASN A 12 -4.24 -19.44 -16.92
N ASN A 13 -4.16 -18.33 -17.67
CA ASN A 13 -2.92 -17.96 -18.32
C ASN A 13 -1.94 -17.32 -17.31
N GLU A 14 -0.99 -18.12 -16.86
CA GLU A 14 0.09 -17.69 -15.97
C GLU A 14 1.09 -16.73 -16.65
N SER A 15 1.06 -16.57 -17.98
CA SER A 15 2.04 -15.74 -18.69
C SER A 15 1.90 -14.25 -18.45
N HIS A 16 0.77 -13.80 -17.90
CA HIS A 16 0.47 -12.37 -17.72
C HIS A 16 0.01 -12.10 -16.28
N SER A 17 0.50 -10.99 -15.72
CA SER A 17 0.08 -10.48 -14.41
C SER A 17 -0.84 -9.27 -14.54
N LEU A 18 -1.73 -9.08 -13.57
CA LEU A 18 -2.53 -7.87 -13.44
C LEU A 18 -1.95 -7.01 -12.32
N HIS A 19 -1.62 -5.75 -12.62
CA HIS A 19 -1.16 -4.78 -11.63
C HIS A 19 -2.24 -3.72 -11.43
N ILE A 20 -2.80 -3.66 -10.22
CA ILE A 20 -3.80 -2.66 -9.82
C ILE A 20 -3.07 -1.57 -9.04
N ILE A 21 -3.04 -0.36 -9.60
CA ILE A 21 -2.43 0.81 -8.95
C ILE A 21 -3.55 1.71 -8.47
N VAL A 22 -3.57 1.98 -7.18
CA VAL A 22 -4.55 2.85 -6.53
C VAL A 22 -3.82 4.06 -6.00
N ASP A 23 -4.00 5.18 -6.69
CA ASP A 23 -3.52 6.48 -6.21
C ASP A 23 -4.52 7.10 -5.23
N GLU A 24 -4.05 7.99 -4.37
CA GLU A 24 -4.86 8.65 -3.34
C GLU A 24 -5.68 7.64 -2.50
N ALA A 25 -5.05 6.51 -2.16
CA ALA A 25 -5.73 5.30 -1.71
C ALA A 25 -6.53 5.48 -0.42
N HIS A 26 -6.21 6.47 0.41
CA HIS A 26 -7.01 6.78 1.60
C HIS A 26 -8.47 7.17 1.26
N ASN A 27 -8.75 7.72 0.08
CA ASN A 27 -10.12 8.03 -0.34
C ASN A 27 -10.96 6.77 -0.59
N ILE A 28 -10.32 5.67 -0.98
CA ILE A 28 -10.97 4.43 -1.43
C ILE A 28 -10.81 3.30 -0.41
N LEU A 29 -9.83 3.38 0.50
CA LEU A 29 -9.48 2.29 1.41
C LEU A 29 -9.66 2.68 2.88
N SER A 30 -10.30 3.82 3.15
CA SER A 30 -10.59 4.25 4.51
C SER A 30 -11.76 3.50 5.12
N SER A 31 -11.60 3.16 6.40
CA SER A 31 -12.64 2.64 7.29
C SER A 31 -13.52 3.74 7.89
N ASN A 32 -13.21 5.01 7.67
CA ASN A 32 -13.87 6.15 8.34
C ASN A 32 -14.64 7.07 7.38
N SER A 33 -14.93 6.62 6.15
CA SER A 33 -15.73 7.41 5.21
C SER A 33 -17.19 7.53 5.67
N ASP A 34 -17.65 8.75 5.94
CA ASP A 34 -19.04 9.08 6.31
C ASP A 34 -19.95 9.39 5.11
N ARG A 35 -19.37 9.43 3.90
CA ARG A 35 -20.07 9.86 2.66
C ARG A 35 -20.82 8.75 1.93
N GLU A 36 -20.65 7.49 2.34
CA GLU A 36 -21.18 6.31 1.65
C GLU A 36 -22.14 5.52 2.55
N SER A 37 -23.06 4.76 1.95
CA SER A 37 -23.85 3.79 2.72
C SER A 37 -22.91 2.75 3.35
N LYS A 38 -23.28 2.28 4.54
CA LYS A 38 -22.48 1.27 5.27
C LYS A 38 -22.23 0.01 4.44
N GLU A 39 -23.26 -0.47 3.73
CA GLU A 39 -23.19 -1.65 2.88
C GLU A 39 -22.18 -1.50 1.74
N TRP A 40 -22.16 -0.35 1.06
CA TRP A 40 -21.20 -0.10 -0.01
C TRP A 40 -19.77 -0.04 0.51
N LYS A 41 -19.58 0.60 1.66
CA LYS A 41 -18.28 0.71 2.32
C LYS A 41 -17.72 -0.65 2.72
N ASP A 42 -18.54 -1.50 3.32
CA ASP A 42 -18.15 -2.86 3.72
C ASP A 42 -17.79 -3.69 2.48
N TYR A 43 -18.64 -3.68 1.45
CA TYR A 43 -18.36 -4.36 0.18
C TYR A 43 -17.07 -3.89 -0.50
N ARG A 44 -16.82 -2.58 -0.51
CA ARG A 44 -15.59 -1.97 -1.06
C ARG A 44 -14.37 -2.51 -0.33
N LEU A 45 -14.34 -2.39 1.01
CA LEU A 45 -13.20 -2.84 1.81
C LEU A 45 -12.98 -4.35 1.70
N GLU A 46 -14.05 -5.15 1.77
CA GLU A 46 -13.98 -6.61 1.58
C GLU A 46 -13.38 -6.98 0.23
N THR A 47 -13.76 -6.27 -0.84
CA THR A 47 -13.21 -6.52 -2.18
C THR A 47 -11.71 -6.26 -2.24
N PHE A 48 -11.23 -5.14 -1.67
CA PHE A 48 -9.80 -4.83 -1.64
C PHE A 48 -9.02 -5.79 -0.73
N GLU A 49 -9.61 -6.19 0.40
CA GLU A 49 -9.04 -7.19 1.28
C GLU A 49 -8.94 -8.58 0.64
N GLU A 50 -9.93 -9.00 -0.14
CA GLU A 50 -9.87 -10.24 -0.90
C GLU A 50 -8.69 -10.18 -1.89
N ILE A 51 -8.57 -9.10 -2.65
CA ILE A 51 -7.52 -8.98 -3.67
C ILE A 51 -6.13 -8.95 -3.01
N ILE A 52 -5.94 -8.25 -1.90
CA ILE A 52 -4.62 -8.19 -1.25
C ILE A 52 -4.24 -9.53 -0.59
N LYS A 53 -5.21 -10.29 -0.07
CA LYS A 53 -5.00 -11.60 0.56
C LYS A 53 -4.83 -12.73 -0.46
N GLU A 54 -5.61 -12.70 -1.54
CA GLU A 54 -5.69 -13.81 -2.51
C GLU A 54 -5.03 -13.53 -3.85
N GLY A 55 -4.80 -12.27 -4.22
CA GLY A 55 -4.38 -11.87 -5.57
C GLY A 55 -3.10 -12.58 -6.04
N ARG A 56 -2.17 -12.86 -5.13
CA ARG A 56 -0.95 -13.61 -5.42
C ARG A 56 -1.22 -15.00 -6.00
N LYS A 57 -2.32 -15.66 -5.62
CA LYS A 57 -2.72 -16.97 -6.17
C LYS A 57 -3.06 -16.89 -7.67
N PHE A 58 -3.37 -15.70 -8.17
CA PHE A 58 -3.87 -15.45 -9.53
C PHE A 58 -2.98 -14.47 -10.33
N ASN A 59 -1.72 -14.28 -9.93
CA ASN A 59 -0.81 -13.28 -10.53
C ASN A 59 -1.38 -11.85 -10.55
N VAL A 60 -2.14 -11.49 -9.52
CA VAL A 60 -2.68 -10.14 -9.31
C VAL A 60 -1.89 -9.46 -8.20
N PHE A 61 -1.35 -8.29 -8.51
CA PHE A 61 -0.59 -7.46 -7.58
C PHE A 61 -1.28 -6.11 -7.41
N MET A 62 -1.22 -5.58 -6.19
CA MET A 62 -1.77 -4.27 -5.86
C MET A 62 -0.66 -3.35 -5.37
N THR A 63 -0.68 -2.11 -5.86
CA THR A 63 0.15 -1.02 -5.36
C THR A 63 -0.77 0.10 -4.92
N ILE A 64 -0.61 0.54 -3.67
CA ILE A 64 -1.38 1.62 -3.09
C ILE A 64 -0.44 2.78 -2.77
N ALA A 65 -0.77 3.95 -3.31
CA ALA A 65 -0.09 5.20 -3.04
C ALA A 65 -1.00 6.10 -2.21
N SER A 66 -0.49 6.61 -1.09
CA SER A 66 -1.22 7.53 -0.22
C SER A 66 -0.25 8.35 0.62
N GLN A 67 -0.63 9.59 0.86
CA GLN A 67 -0.03 10.53 1.79
C GLN A 67 -0.58 10.42 3.22
N ARG A 68 -1.66 9.65 3.43
CA ARG A 68 -2.28 9.40 4.74
C ARG A 68 -2.38 7.90 5.02
N PRO A 69 -1.28 7.20 5.30
CA PRO A 69 -1.34 5.79 5.67
C PRO A 69 -2.23 5.54 6.90
N SER A 70 -2.35 6.46 7.87
CA SER A 70 -3.21 6.24 9.04
C SER A 70 -4.71 6.16 8.71
N ASP A 71 -5.11 6.71 7.56
CA ASP A 71 -6.51 6.71 7.10
C ASP A 71 -6.88 5.44 6.34
N ILE A 72 -5.92 4.58 5.97
CA ILE A 72 -6.16 3.31 5.27
C ILE A 72 -6.53 2.23 6.29
N SER A 73 -7.44 1.32 5.92
CA SER A 73 -7.79 0.14 6.72
C SER A 73 -6.55 -0.59 7.23
N ALA A 74 -6.45 -0.76 8.55
CA ALA A 74 -5.35 -1.48 9.20
C ALA A 74 -5.22 -2.91 8.66
N THR A 75 -6.33 -3.57 8.29
CA THR A 75 -6.31 -4.89 7.68
C THR A 75 -5.56 -4.86 6.36
N ILE A 76 -5.80 -3.87 5.50
CA ILE A 76 -5.10 -3.73 4.21
C ILE A 76 -3.63 -3.43 4.44
N ILE A 77 -3.32 -2.47 5.32
CA ILE A 77 -1.93 -2.10 5.65
C ILE A 77 -1.12 -3.31 6.12
N SER A 78 -1.72 -4.19 6.93
CA SER A 78 -1.07 -5.39 7.47
C SER A 78 -0.70 -6.45 6.42
N GLN A 79 -1.31 -6.40 5.24
CA GLN A 79 -1.07 -7.36 4.15
C GLN A 79 -0.04 -6.85 3.12
N LEU A 80 0.45 -5.62 3.28
CA LEU A 80 1.48 -5.08 2.39
C LEU A 80 2.84 -5.73 2.69
N HIS A 81 3.54 -6.11 1.63
CA HIS A 81 4.83 -6.79 1.75
C HIS A 81 6.02 -5.87 1.48
N ASN A 82 5.82 -4.80 0.72
CA ASN A 82 6.87 -3.89 0.28
C ASN A 82 6.39 -2.45 0.42
N TYR A 83 7.30 -1.57 0.84
CA TYR A 83 7.03 -0.20 1.19
C TYR A 83 8.08 0.71 0.56
N PHE A 84 7.60 1.78 -0.05
CA PHE A 84 8.39 2.93 -0.46
C PHE A 84 7.97 4.10 0.43
N LEU A 85 8.68 4.29 1.54
CA LEU A 85 8.33 5.29 2.55
C LEU A 85 9.00 6.61 2.19
N HIS A 86 8.22 7.49 1.58
CA HIS A 86 8.62 8.89 1.41
C HIS A 86 8.46 9.67 2.71
N ARG A 87 8.86 10.94 2.69
CA ARG A 87 8.75 11.83 3.83
C ARG A 87 7.31 11.91 4.37
N LEU A 88 7.12 11.52 5.63
CA LEU A 88 5.89 11.67 6.40
C LEU A 88 6.17 12.56 7.62
N ILE A 89 5.29 13.51 7.89
CA ILE A 89 5.46 14.50 8.98
C ILE A 89 4.41 14.27 10.09
N ASN A 90 3.25 13.71 9.74
CA ASN A 90 2.17 13.49 10.69
C ASN A 90 2.48 12.30 11.61
N ASN A 91 2.34 12.50 12.92
CA ASN A 91 2.64 11.47 13.92
C ASN A 91 1.77 10.21 13.80
N ASN A 92 0.49 10.35 13.45
CA ASN A 92 -0.39 9.19 13.27
C ASN A 92 0.04 8.36 12.06
N ASP A 93 0.46 9.01 10.98
CA ASP A 93 0.98 8.35 9.78
C ASP A 93 2.30 7.62 10.06
N LEU A 94 3.22 8.26 10.79
CA LEU A 94 4.47 7.66 11.23
C LEU A 94 4.20 6.41 12.10
N LEU A 95 3.32 6.54 13.09
CA LEU A 95 2.94 5.42 13.97
C LEU A 95 2.25 4.28 13.22
N ALA A 96 1.44 4.59 12.20
CA ALA A 96 0.80 3.57 11.37
C ALA A 96 1.85 2.74 10.61
N VAL A 97 2.87 3.42 10.07
CA VAL A 97 3.98 2.77 9.35
C VAL A 97 4.85 1.95 10.32
N GLU A 98 5.25 2.51 11.46
CA GLU A 98 6.08 1.84 12.47
C GLU A 98 5.44 0.54 12.99
N LYS A 99 4.13 0.57 13.27
CA LYS A 99 3.40 -0.61 13.76
C LYS A 99 3.31 -1.73 12.73
N THR A 100 3.37 -1.37 11.45
CA THR A 100 3.17 -2.32 10.36
C THR A 100 4.49 -2.98 9.96
N ILE A 101 5.59 -2.22 9.98
CA ILE A 101 6.88 -2.69 9.50
C ILE A 101 7.73 -3.13 10.68
N SER A 102 7.55 -4.39 11.10
CA SER A 102 8.15 -4.94 12.33
C SER A 102 9.68 -4.90 12.39
N TYR A 103 10.36 -4.78 11.25
CA TYR A 103 11.81 -4.72 11.11
C TYR A 103 12.33 -3.33 10.73
N LEU A 104 11.47 -2.31 10.70
CA LEU A 104 11.92 -0.92 10.59
C LEU A 104 12.56 -0.56 11.93
N ASP A 105 13.88 -0.38 11.93
CA ASP A 105 14.57 0.04 13.15
C ASP A 105 14.21 1.47 13.50
N LYS A 106 14.37 1.82 14.78
CA LYS A 106 14.03 3.14 15.29
C LYS A 106 14.78 4.25 14.54
N VAL A 107 16.03 3.99 14.14
CA VAL A 107 16.85 4.93 13.37
C VAL A 107 16.23 5.23 12.01
N SER A 108 15.76 4.21 11.28
CA SER A 108 15.06 4.40 10.01
C SER A 108 13.76 5.14 10.21
N ALA A 109 12.96 4.78 11.23
CA ALA A 109 11.70 5.46 11.54
C ALA A 109 11.90 6.96 11.86
N ASP A 110 12.86 7.28 12.74
CA ASP A 110 13.22 8.66 13.13
C ASP A 110 13.76 9.48 11.94
N SER A 111 14.24 8.81 10.87
CA SER A 111 14.73 9.47 9.66
C SER A 111 13.61 9.84 8.67
N ILE A 112 12.45 9.18 8.71
CA ILE A 112 11.34 9.39 7.76
C ILE A 112 10.94 10.87 7.63
N PRO A 113 10.76 11.63 8.72
CA PRO A 113 10.39 13.05 8.63
C PRO A 113 11.46 13.94 7.98
N ASN A 114 12.71 13.48 8.00
CA ASN A 114 13.89 14.23 7.53
C ASN A 114 14.31 13.85 6.10
N LEU A 115 13.61 12.94 5.43
CA LEU A 115 13.93 12.54 4.07
C LEU A 115 13.83 13.71 3.09
N ALA A 116 14.85 13.87 2.25
CA ALA A 116 14.83 14.84 1.17
C ALA A 116 13.80 14.46 0.09
N THR A 117 13.27 15.45 -0.63
CA THR A 117 12.39 15.21 -1.78
C THR A 117 13.10 14.33 -2.81
N GLY A 118 12.36 13.37 -3.38
CA GLY A 118 12.92 12.39 -4.31
C GLY A 118 13.64 11.23 -3.62
N THR A 119 13.67 11.17 -2.29
CA THR A 119 14.22 10.05 -1.53
C THR A 119 13.10 9.27 -0.83
N CYS A 120 13.28 7.96 -0.67
CA CYS A 120 12.44 7.12 0.18
C CYS A 120 13.24 6.03 0.88
N ILE A 121 12.69 5.49 1.95
CA ILE A 121 13.14 4.24 2.55
C ILE A 121 12.43 3.09 1.83
N LEU A 122 13.20 2.20 1.21
CA LEU A 122 12.71 0.91 0.73
C LEU A 122 12.79 -0.08 1.88
N ALA A 123 11.63 -0.60 2.29
CA ALA A 123 11.47 -1.64 3.28
C ALA A 123 10.57 -2.73 2.69
N GLY A 124 10.75 -3.99 3.07
CA GLY A 124 9.91 -5.06 2.54
C GLY A 124 10.60 -6.39 2.41
N LEU A 125 9.89 -7.33 1.82
CA LEU A 125 10.49 -8.55 1.26
C LEU A 125 11.50 -8.24 0.14
N MET A 126 11.38 -7.05 -0.49
CA MET A 126 12.30 -6.57 -1.52
C MET A 126 13.70 -6.19 -1.02
N ALA A 127 13.88 -5.95 0.29
CA ALA A 127 15.17 -5.55 0.86
C ALA A 127 15.44 -6.27 2.19
N LYS A 128 16.63 -6.86 2.35
CA LYS A 128 17.01 -7.57 3.59
C LYS A 128 17.08 -6.66 4.82
N ILE A 129 17.36 -5.38 4.60
CA ILE A 129 17.38 -4.31 5.58
C ILE A 129 16.74 -3.08 4.95
N PRO A 130 16.14 -2.16 5.72
CA PRO A 130 15.68 -0.89 5.19
C PRO A 130 16.83 -0.14 4.53
N VAL A 131 16.61 0.36 3.30
CA VAL A 131 17.63 1.12 2.56
C VAL A 131 17.06 2.44 2.06
N VAL A 132 17.84 3.50 2.20
CA VAL A 132 17.49 4.82 1.65
C VAL A 132 17.85 4.85 0.17
N ILE A 133 16.88 5.12 -0.70
CA ILE A 133 17.06 5.20 -2.15
C ILE A 133 16.65 6.56 -2.68
N LYS A 134 17.33 7.02 -3.74
CA LYS A 134 16.95 8.21 -4.50
C LYS A 134 16.19 7.77 -5.76
N VAL A 135 14.96 8.25 -5.88
CA VAL A 135 14.09 8.04 -7.04
C VAL A 135 14.48 9.04 -8.13
N ASN A 136 14.69 8.53 -9.33
CA ASN A 136 14.99 9.38 -10.48
C ASN A 136 13.78 10.25 -10.84
N GLU A 137 14.05 11.48 -11.25
CA GLU A 137 13.01 12.35 -11.79
C GLU A 137 12.46 11.79 -13.10
N ILE A 138 11.14 11.85 -13.26
CA ILE A 138 10.49 11.52 -14.52
C ILE A 138 10.78 12.66 -15.50
N LYS A 139 11.51 12.34 -16.57
CA LYS A 139 11.68 13.27 -17.70
C LYS A 139 10.30 13.51 -18.31
N ARG A 140 9.80 14.74 -18.16
CA ARG A 140 8.57 15.20 -18.81
C ARG A 140 8.82 15.53 -20.27
#